data_AF-A0A1Q2MFK4-F1
#
_entry.id   AF-A0A1Q2MFK4-F1
#
_cell.length_a   1.000
_cell.length_b   1.000
_cell.length_c   1.000
_cell.angle_alpha   90.00
_cell.angle_beta   90.00
_cell.angle_gamma   90.00
#
_symmetry.space_group_name_H-M   'P 1'
#
loop_
_entity.id
_entity.type
_entity.pdbx_description
1 polymer ?
#
loop_
_entity_poly.entity_id
_entity_poly.type
_entity_poly.pdbx_seq_one_letter_code
_entity_poly.pdbx_strand_id
1 'polypeptide(L)'
;MKKLTFTIILSLIFTAAALEAGQLLWHLPFDVDTAEAVSGELAREVKTNDNAVSPYNKQAPGIGPVGVNGKGRCLDMSVSMAQMGSGDGSNYGGWVTYGANDVGGGNVDDVFNGLQSFTLMGWINTGDPNITPAENARILLRDDNANGLTVLLNEGGRLKVAVNGNWHAMPYAASYPFDCTDKWVFVAITYDGTASAGNLKFYRGFKDTASVTLEDTGDIPAGALASNDRQLVIGNNGGMNDTADKGFKGLIDELRLYGSYSDATGVLSSSEITNYKNQDVEKPWQDTPIADPLWHLPFDADMSDIISGETPSLVLTNPSAPAPYNEQPPVVTAEAGVRYKGGALDLRNTMAFMGAVSGENCYGGAVRYGTKDSGSGAVDDVLSDLKSFTLMGWLNTGDPLVSLSGMSSPARLCLREDYANTFAVTMNNGGRLGIAVNGQWKILPYSNTYPYTCTDEWVYFAITYDSTAADNNLKFYSARRNDGYPVMEYAANFNQGPISYSERQFVVGNNGSESTSADKGFKGLMDELRLFGSYDDGSGALPPTAIAQFKQDDWNVKCGDYGFMPPEGDINGDCIVDAADFAEMAAVWLMDNRPQ
;
A
#
# COMPACT_ATOMS: atom_id res chain seq x y z
N MET A 1 -14.00 -5.88 70.35
CA MET A 1 -14.61 -5.52 69.06
C MET A 1 -13.84 -4.36 68.44
N LYS A 2 -12.86 -4.65 67.57
CA LYS A 2 -12.14 -3.64 66.79
C LYS A 2 -12.79 -3.61 65.40
N LYS A 3 -13.38 -2.47 65.02
CA LYS A 3 -13.93 -2.26 63.67
C LYS A 3 -12.77 -1.95 62.73
N LEU A 4 -12.56 -2.82 61.75
CA LEU A 4 -11.63 -2.63 60.64
C LEU A 4 -12.41 -1.95 59.51
N THR A 5 -12.08 -0.70 59.21
CA THR A 5 -12.69 0.05 58.10
C THR A 5 -11.93 -0.31 56.82
N PHE A 6 -12.61 -0.97 55.87
CA PHE A 6 -12.06 -1.32 54.56
C PHE A 6 -12.28 -0.13 53.61
N THR A 7 -11.20 0.57 53.25
CA THR A 7 -11.22 1.59 52.20
C THR A 7 -11.00 0.88 50.87
N ILE A 8 -12.06 0.80 50.05
CA ILE A 8 -11.97 0.31 48.67
C ILE A 8 -11.41 1.47 47.82
N ILE A 9 -10.17 1.31 47.35
CA ILE A 9 -9.59 2.18 46.32
C ILE A 9 -10.12 1.67 44.98
N LEU A 10 -11.10 2.39 44.43
CA LEU A 10 -11.61 2.17 43.08
C LEU A 10 -10.63 2.82 42.10
N SER A 11 -9.65 2.06 41.61
CA SER A 11 -8.81 2.49 40.49
C SER A 11 -9.67 2.50 39.22
N LEU A 12 -10.09 3.68 38.78
CA LEU A 12 -10.59 3.90 37.43
C LEU A 12 -9.44 3.64 36.46
N ILE A 13 -9.48 2.50 35.77
CA ILE A 13 -8.69 2.25 34.58
C ILE A 13 -9.39 3.07 33.47
N PHE A 14 -8.83 4.24 33.14
CA PHE A 14 -9.11 4.87 31.86
C PHE A 14 -8.44 3.99 30.80
N THR A 15 -9.21 3.12 30.15
CA THR A 15 -8.86 2.66 28.81
C THR A 15 -8.89 3.89 27.91
N ALA A 16 -7.72 4.43 27.58
CA ALA A 16 -7.57 5.27 26.41
C ALA A 16 -7.93 4.39 25.21
N ALA A 17 -9.17 4.49 24.74
CA ALA A 17 -9.47 4.12 23.37
C ALA A 17 -8.53 4.97 22.52
N ALA A 18 -7.59 4.33 21.82
CA ALA A 18 -6.95 4.99 20.70
C ALA A 18 -8.10 5.45 19.80
N LEU A 19 -8.30 6.77 19.69
CA LEU A 19 -9.18 7.33 18.69
C LEU A 19 -8.69 6.72 17.37
N GLU A 20 -9.52 5.92 16.71
CA GLU A 20 -9.25 5.55 15.33
C GLU A 20 -9.07 6.85 14.55
N ALA A 21 -7.89 7.03 13.95
CA ALA A 21 -7.67 8.14 13.04
C ALA A 21 -8.75 8.09 11.95
N GLY A 22 -9.20 9.25 11.47
CA GLY A 22 -10.24 9.32 10.45
C GLY A 22 -9.96 8.35 9.29
N GLN A 23 -11.00 7.67 8.81
CA GLN A 23 -10.86 6.73 7.71
C GLN A 23 -10.52 7.50 6.43
N LEU A 24 -9.51 7.05 5.67
CA LEU A 24 -9.33 7.53 4.30
C LEU A 24 -10.51 7.04 3.46
N LEU A 25 -11.31 7.97 2.96
CA LEU A 25 -12.51 7.64 2.18
C LEU A 25 -12.28 7.77 0.68
N TRP A 26 -11.40 8.70 0.27
CA TRP A 26 -11.14 8.97 -1.14
C TRP A 26 -9.77 9.60 -1.36
N HIS A 27 -9.07 9.22 -2.43
CA HIS A 27 -7.74 9.75 -2.78
C HIS A 27 -7.53 9.69 -4.30
N LEU A 28 -7.09 10.83 -4.86
CA LEU A 28 -6.58 10.96 -6.23
C LEU A 28 -5.07 11.27 -6.19
N PRO A 29 -4.21 10.28 -6.53
CA PRO A 29 -2.77 10.51 -6.68
C PRO A 29 -2.43 11.22 -8.00
N PHE A 30 -3.13 10.92 -9.10
CA PHE A 30 -2.83 11.41 -10.47
C PHE A 30 -1.44 11.02 -11.03
N ASP A 31 -0.85 9.94 -10.51
CA ASP A 31 0.51 9.52 -10.85
C ASP A 31 0.59 8.89 -12.25
N VAL A 32 -0.39 8.06 -12.63
CA VAL A 32 -0.38 7.31 -13.90
C VAL A 32 -1.34 7.89 -14.94
N ASP A 33 -2.61 8.09 -14.55
CA ASP A 33 -3.65 8.67 -15.39
C ASP A 33 -4.71 9.47 -14.60
N THR A 34 -5.62 10.16 -15.31
CA THR A 34 -6.68 10.95 -14.67
C THR A 34 -7.77 10.09 -14.03
N ALA A 35 -7.75 8.78 -14.28
CA ALA A 35 -8.74 7.82 -13.82
C ALA A 35 -8.30 7.06 -12.56
N GLU A 36 -7.08 7.26 -12.08
CA GLU A 36 -6.57 6.65 -10.85
C GLU A 36 -7.21 7.28 -9.60
N ALA A 37 -8.15 6.57 -8.99
CA ALA A 37 -8.63 6.84 -7.63
C ALA A 37 -8.40 5.60 -6.76
N VAL A 38 -7.88 5.78 -5.54
CA VAL A 38 -7.63 4.67 -4.59
C VAL A 38 -8.95 4.01 -4.13
N SER A 39 -10.09 4.65 -4.34
CA SER A 39 -11.42 4.04 -4.17
C SER A 39 -11.82 3.08 -5.30
N GLY A 40 -10.94 2.84 -6.28
CA GLY A 40 -11.17 2.00 -7.46
C GLY A 40 -12.08 2.64 -8.51
N GLU A 41 -12.42 3.92 -8.36
CA GLU A 41 -13.36 4.62 -9.25
C GLU A 41 -12.62 5.35 -10.38
N LEU A 42 -12.86 4.93 -11.62
CA LEU A 42 -12.33 5.63 -12.79
C LEU A 42 -13.02 6.99 -12.94
N ALA A 43 -12.27 7.99 -13.41
CA ALA A 43 -12.85 9.28 -13.80
C ALA A 43 -13.97 9.03 -14.83
N ARG A 44 -15.18 9.48 -14.50
CA ARG A 44 -16.35 9.29 -15.35
C ARG A 44 -16.23 10.10 -16.63
N GLU A 45 -15.77 11.34 -16.51
CA GLU A 45 -15.56 12.22 -17.65
C GLU A 45 -14.39 13.16 -17.41
N VAL A 46 -13.57 13.32 -18.45
CA VAL A 46 -12.54 14.37 -18.57
C VAL A 46 -13.00 15.28 -19.70
N LYS A 47 -13.60 16.42 -19.34
CA LYS A 47 -14.34 17.27 -20.30
C LYS A 47 -13.58 18.53 -20.68
N THR A 48 -13.72 18.88 -21.95
CA THR A 48 -13.45 20.23 -22.46
C THR A 48 -14.66 21.13 -22.23
N ASN A 49 -14.46 22.43 -22.08
CA ASN A 49 -15.56 23.38 -22.20
C ASN A 49 -15.73 23.75 -23.69
N ASP A 50 -16.85 23.36 -24.29
CA ASP A 50 -17.15 23.62 -25.71
C ASP A 50 -17.31 25.11 -26.02
N ASN A 51 -17.60 25.93 -25.00
CA ASN A 51 -17.72 27.38 -25.14
C ASN A 51 -16.36 28.09 -25.10
N ALA A 52 -15.26 27.40 -24.78
CA ALA A 52 -13.94 28.01 -24.63
C ALA A 52 -13.44 28.68 -25.92
N VAL A 53 -12.75 29.82 -25.75
CA VAL A 53 -12.24 30.64 -26.84
C VAL A 53 -10.78 30.27 -27.15
N SER A 54 -10.42 30.23 -28.44
CA SER A 54 -9.06 29.94 -28.92
C SER A 54 -8.03 30.90 -28.29
N PRO A 55 -6.82 30.43 -27.90
CA PRO A 55 -6.20 29.13 -28.19
C PRO A 55 -6.51 28.01 -27.19
N TYR A 56 -7.26 28.28 -26.12
CA TYR A 56 -7.54 27.32 -25.04
C TYR A 56 -8.77 26.43 -25.33
N ASN A 57 -9.38 26.61 -26.50
CA ASN A 57 -10.58 25.89 -26.87
C ASN A 57 -10.28 24.41 -27.10
N LYS A 58 -10.94 23.55 -26.32
CA LYS A 58 -10.96 22.09 -26.48
C LYS A 58 -9.76 21.31 -25.93
N GLN A 59 -9.03 21.84 -24.95
CA GLN A 59 -8.08 21.03 -24.19
C GLN A 59 -8.70 20.61 -22.86
N ALA A 60 -8.90 19.31 -22.71
CA ALA A 60 -9.39 18.74 -21.47
C ALA A 60 -8.23 18.75 -20.46
N PRO A 61 -8.51 18.63 -19.15
CA PRO A 61 -7.47 18.40 -18.17
C PRO A 61 -6.62 17.22 -18.59
N GLY A 62 -5.31 17.39 -18.49
CA GLY A 62 -4.34 16.36 -18.85
C GLY A 62 -3.66 15.83 -17.61
N ILE A 63 -2.80 14.85 -17.85
CA ILE A 63 -1.78 14.51 -16.88
C ILE A 63 -0.56 15.39 -17.16
N GLY A 64 -0.18 16.11 -16.12
CA GLY A 64 0.83 17.14 -16.10
C GLY A 64 2.26 16.66 -16.03
N PRO A 65 3.18 17.61 -15.83
CA PRO A 65 4.57 17.31 -15.53
C PRO A 65 4.67 16.66 -14.14
N VAL A 66 5.92 16.59 -13.67
CA VAL A 66 6.29 15.96 -12.42
C VAL A 66 5.51 16.51 -11.22
N GLY A 67 4.91 15.59 -10.44
CA GLY A 67 4.16 15.89 -9.22
C GLY A 67 4.98 16.51 -8.07
N VAL A 68 4.36 16.64 -6.90
CA VAL A 68 4.90 17.35 -5.73
C VAL A 68 6.18 16.72 -5.16
N ASN A 69 6.28 15.41 -5.11
CA ASN A 69 7.51 14.67 -4.78
C ASN A 69 8.67 14.88 -5.76
N GLY A 70 8.45 15.55 -6.90
CA GLY A 70 9.45 15.59 -7.96
C GLY A 70 9.60 14.23 -8.68
N LYS A 71 8.63 13.32 -8.54
CA LYS A 71 8.53 12.04 -9.24
C LYS A 71 7.07 11.55 -9.32
N GLY A 72 6.46 11.44 -10.47
CA GLY A 72 5.01 11.20 -10.56
C GLY A 72 4.44 12.11 -11.60
N ARG A 73 3.14 12.05 -11.78
CA ARG A 73 2.44 13.06 -12.56
C ARG A 73 1.37 13.68 -11.69
N CYS A 74 0.78 14.77 -12.18
CA CYS A 74 -0.25 15.50 -11.45
C CYS A 74 -1.40 15.82 -12.41
N LEU A 75 -2.56 16.21 -11.88
CA LEU A 75 -3.62 16.73 -12.74
C LEU A 75 -3.24 18.11 -13.26
N ASP A 76 -3.14 18.26 -14.58
CA ASP A 76 -2.80 19.52 -15.25
C ASP A 76 -4.03 20.19 -15.86
N MET A 77 -4.43 21.26 -15.21
CA MET A 77 -5.49 22.19 -15.62
C MET A 77 -4.92 23.44 -16.32
N SER A 78 -3.59 23.60 -16.39
CA SER A 78 -2.92 24.83 -16.84
C SER A 78 -3.18 25.16 -18.30
N VAL A 79 -3.31 24.14 -19.15
CA VAL A 79 -3.59 24.31 -20.59
C VAL A 79 -5.08 24.45 -20.89
N SER A 80 -5.94 24.16 -19.90
CA SER A 80 -7.38 24.09 -20.11
C SER A 80 -8.07 25.46 -20.15
N MET A 81 -7.42 26.54 -19.71
CA MET A 81 -8.04 27.88 -19.67
C MET A 81 -7.03 29.04 -19.79
N ALA A 82 -7.50 30.22 -20.20
CA ALA A 82 -6.67 31.42 -20.33
C ALA A 82 -6.35 32.06 -18.96
N GLN A 83 -7.37 32.22 -18.11
CA GLN A 83 -7.26 32.83 -16.79
C GLN A 83 -7.90 31.95 -15.71
N MET A 84 -7.51 32.18 -14.45
CA MET A 84 -8.06 31.51 -13.29
C MET A 84 -9.27 32.30 -12.74
N GLY A 85 -10.33 31.60 -12.34
CA GLY A 85 -11.40 32.15 -11.50
C GLY A 85 -12.38 33.14 -12.14
N SER A 86 -12.19 33.56 -13.38
CA SER A 86 -13.03 34.62 -13.97
C SER A 86 -14.44 34.15 -14.38
N GLY A 87 -15.41 35.06 -14.20
CA GLY A 87 -16.78 34.93 -14.72
C GLY A 87 -16.97 35.52 -16.13
N ASP A 88 -15.89 36.03 -16.75
CA ASP A 88 -15.96 36.49 -18.14
C ASP A 88 -16.16 35.29 -19.08
N GLY A 89 -17.05 35.44 -20.06
CA GLY A 89 -17.47 34.38 -20.99
C GLY A 89 -16.39 33.94 -21.99
N SER A 90 -15.14 34.28 -21.72
CA SER A 90 -13.94 33.88 -22.45
C SER A 90 -13.05 32.90 -21.66
N ASN A 91 -13.31 32.72 -20.35
CA ASN A 91 -12.48 31.96 -19.41
C ASN A 91 -13.13 30.65 -18.97
N TYR A 92 -13.25 29.78 -19.97
CA TYR A 92 -13.90 28.50 -19.90
C TYR A 92 -12.84 27.42 -19.96
N GLY A 93 -12.75 26.59 -18.93
CA GLY A 93 -11.80 25.49 -18.91
C GLY A 93 -12.42 24.14 -18.64
N GLY A 94 -11.62 23.11 -18.83
CA GLY A 94 -12.04 21.74 -18.64
C GLY A 94 -12.21 21.36 -17.16
N TRP A 95 -12.66 20.14 -16.93
CA TRP A 95 -12.81 19.56 -15.59
C TRP A 95 -12.76 18.04 -15.63
N VAL A 96 -12.54 17.45 -14.46
CA VAL A 96 -12.66 16.01 -14.25
C VAL A 96 -13.87 15.76 -13.35
N THR A 97 -14.71 14.78 -13.69
CA THR A 97 -15.82 14.36 -12.83
C THR A 97 -15.71 12.91 -12.38
N TYR A 98 -16.16 12.67 -11.16
CA TYR A 98 -16.35 11.35 -10.52
C TYR A 98 -17.81 11.26 -10.01
N GLY A 99 -18.36 10.06 -9.87
CA GLY A 99 -19.75 9.86 -9.45
C GLY A 99 -20.80 10.05 -10.55
N ALA A 100 -22.04 9.64 -10.27
CA ALA A 100 -23.09 9.44 -11.27
C ALA A 100 -23.99 10.67 -11.52
N ASN A 101 -24.75 10.63 -12.63
CA ASN A 101 -26.02 11.38 -12.78
C ASN A 101 -27.24 10.46 -13.06
N ASP A 102 -27.09 9.16 -13.37
CA ASP A 102 -28.24 8.26 -13.65
C ASP A 102 -27.83 6.78 -13.89
N VAL A 103 -27.31 6.09 -12.87
CA VAL A 103 -27.42 4.63 -12.63
C VAL A 103 -26.65 4.31 -11.35
N GLY A 104 -27.34 3.99 -10.25
CA GLY A 104 -26.79 3.38 -9.03
C GLY A 104 -25.45 3.95 -8.54
N GLY A 105 -25.51 4.93 -7.63
CA GLY A 105 -24.40 5.74 -7.10
C GLY A 105 -23.04 5.05 -7.01
N GLY A 106 -22.03 5.73 -7.55
CA GLY A 106 -20.64 5.33 -7.39
C GLY A 106 -20.16 5.51 -5.95
N ASN A 107 -19.00 4.94 -5.62
CA ASN A 107 -18.41 5.00 -4.27
C ASN A 107 -18.25 6.46 -3.79
N VAL A 108 -17.85 7.39 -4.68
CA VAL A 108 -17.72 8.81 -4.31
C VAL A 108 -19.04 9.47 -3.90
N ASP A 109 -20.18 9.00 -4.39
CA ASP A 109 -21.47 9.58 -4.04
C ASP A 109 -21.83 9.27 -2.58
N ASP A 110 -21.56 8.04 -2.14
CA ASP A 110 -21.74 7.62 -0.76
C ASP A 110 -20.69 8.24 0.17
N VAL A 111 -19.46 8.41 -0.31
CA VAL A 111 -18.32 8.96 0.46
C VAL A 111 -18.62 10.32 1.10
N PHE A 112 -19.27 11.23 0.37
CA PHE A 112 -19.54 12.58 0.87
C PHE A 112 -20.88 12.70 1.60
N ASN A 113 -21.76 11.71 1.49
CA ASN A 113 -23.13 11.81 2.00
C ASN A 113 -23.19 11.52 3.50
N GLY A 114 -23.51 12.54 4.32
CA GLY A 114 -23.72 12.37 5.76
C GLY A 114 -22.47 12.43 6.61
N LEU A 115 -21.33 12.89 6.08
CA LEU A 115 -20.11 13.09 6.87
C LEU A 115 -20.35 14.07 8.02
N GLN A 116 -20.13 13.60 9.24
CA GLN A 116 -20.18 14.41 10.47
C GLN A 116 -18.92 15.23 10.64
N SER A 117 -17.78 14.69 10.24
CA SER A 117 -16.51 15.42 10.18
C SER A 117 -15.64 14.93 9.04
N PHE A 118 -14.74 15.81 8.58
CA PHE A 118 -13.81 15.46 7.51
C PHE A 118 -12.53 16.28 7.51
N THR A 119 -11.54 15.77 6.79
CA THR A 119 -10.34 16.49 6.40
C THR A 119 -10.14 16.32 4.89
N LEU A 120 -10.21 17.42 4.15
CA LEU A 120 -9.84 17.49 2.74
C LEU A 120 -8.43 18.08 2.64
N MET A 121 -7.52 17.41 1.94
CA MET A 121 -6.16 17.91 1.77
C MET A 121 -5.54 17.53 0.43
N GLY A 122 -4.51 18.24 0.02
CA GLY A 122 -3.76 17.97 -1.21
C GLY A 122 -2.84 19.12 -1.58
N TRP A 123 -2.26 19.05 -2.77
CA TRP A 123 -1.31 20.01 -3.29
C TRP A 123 -1.87 20.77 -4.48
N ILE A 124 -1.58 22.06 -4.53
CA ILE A 124 -1.95 22.94 -5.64
C ILE A 124 -0.75 23.80 -6.07
N ASN A 125 -0.67 24.11 -7.36
CA ASN A 125 0.31 25.02 -7.94
C ASN A 125 -0.32 25.70 -9.16
N THR A 126 -0.22 27.02 -9.35
CA THR A 126 -0.78 27.63 -10.58
C THR A 126 0.01 27.27 -11.84
N GLY A 127 1.28 26.88 -11.70
CA GLY A 127 2.19 26.56 -12.81
C GLY A 127 2.51 27.75 -13.73
N ASP A 128 1.99 28.94 -13.42
CA ASP A 128 2.20 30.17 -14.19
C ASP A 128 2.47 31.34 -13.24
N PRO A 129 3.66 31.97 -13.32
CA PRO A 129 4.03 33.08 -12.45
C PRO A 129 3.21 34.36 -12.70
N ASN A 130 2.44 34.43 -13.79
CA ASN A 130 1.63 35.58 -14.15
C ASN A 130 0.16 35.41 -13.74
N ILE A 131 -0.20 34.29 -13.14
CA ILE A 131 -1.58 33.97 -12.76
C ILE A 131 -1.67 33.90 -11.25
N THR A 132 -2.29 34.93 -10.68
CA THR A 132 -2.63 34.95 -9.27
C THR A 132 -4.00 34.30 -9.06
N PRO A 133 -4.16 33.44 -8.05
CA PRO A 133 -5.48 32.92 -7.73
C PRO A 133 -6.45 34.03 -7.30
N ALA A 134 -7.57 34.13 -8.01
CA ALA A 134 -8.59 35.15 -7.79
C ALA A 134 -9.98 34.64 -8.21
N GLU A 135 -11.00 35.48 -7.97
CA GLU A 135 -12.35 35.42 -8.59
C GLU A 135 -13.20 34.15 -8.37
N ASN A 136 -12.85 33.32 -7.38
CA ASN A 136 -13.52 32.08 -7.00
C ASN A 136 -13.15 30.85 -7.85
N ALA A 137 -11.87 30.69 -8.12
CA ALA A 137 -11.31 29.52 -8.81
C ALA A 137 -11.57 28.22 -8.05
N ARG A 138 -12.35 27.31 -8.63
CA ARG A 138 -12.79 26.07 -7.97
C ARG A 138 -11.73 24.99 -8.03
N ILE A 139 -11.34 24.49 -6.85
CA ILE A 139 -10.46 23.33 -6.71
C ILE A 139 -11.31 22.06 -6.74
N LEU A 140 -12.37 22.04 -5.92
CA LEU A 140 -13.29 20.91 -5.75
C LEU A 140 -14.71 21.42 -5.61
N LEU A 141 -15.66 20.76 -6.25
CA LEU A 141 -17.08 21.04 -6.14
C LEU A 141 -17.89 19.74 -6.11
N ARG A 142 -18.73 19.58 -5.10
CA ARG A 142 -19.83 18.61 -5.04
C ARG A 142 -20.98 19.26 -4.29
N ASP A 143 -21.60 20.27 -4.89
CA ASP A 143 -22.66 21.04 -4.27
C ASP A 143 -23.82 21.34 -5.22
N ASP A 144 -25.05 21.39 -4.69
CA ASP A 144 -26.26 21.81 -5.40
C ASP A 144 -26.67 23.28 -5.12
N ASN A 145 -25.71 24.09 -4.65
CA ASN A 145 -25.85 25.39 -3.98
C ASN A 145 -26.45 25.36 -2.56
N ALA A 146 -27.19 24.33 -2.17
CA ALA A 146 -27.82 24.22 -0.84
C ALA A 146 -27.18 23.12 0.02
N ASN A 147 -26.69 22.05 -0.60
CA ASN A 147 -26.18 20.84 0.01
C ASN A 147 -24.81 20.52 -0.58
N GLY A 148 -23.92 19.94 0.23
CA GLY A 148 -22.61 19.45 -0.23
C GLY A 148 -21.43 20.38 0.06
N LEU A 149 -20.33 20.16 -0.66
CA LEU A 149 -19.02 20.76 -0.38
C LEU A 149 -18.50 21.54 -1.58
N THR A 150 -18.04 22.77 -1.34
CA THR A 150 -17.30 23.55 -2.34
C THR A 150 -16.00 24.04 -1.74
N VAL A 151 -14.89 23.91 -2.46
CA VAL A 151 -13.58 24.47 -2.09
C VAL A 151 -13.01 25.25 -3.26
N LEU A 152 -12.65 26.50 -2.98
CA LEU A 152 -12.19 27.44 -4.01
C LEU A 152 -11.18 28.45 -3.47
N LEU A 153 -10.44 29.07 -4.39
CA LEU A 153 -9.57 30.22 -4.14
C LEU A 153 -10.29 31.50 -4.52
N ASN A 154 -10.43 32.40 -3.56
CA ASN A 154 -10.97 33.73 -3.73
C ASN A 154 -9.82 34.75 -3.95
N GLU A 155 -10.18 36.03 -4.11
CA GLU A 155 -9.25 37.15 -4.30
C GLU A 155 -8.04 37.08 -3.36
N GLY A 156 -6.84 37.10 -3.97
CA GLY A 156 -5.57 37.04 -3.28
C GLY A 156 -5.29 35.65 -2.71
N GLY A 157 -5.57 34.57 -3.44
CA GLY A 157 -5.24 33.21 -2.99
C GLY A 157 -5.78 32.86 -1.61
N ARG A 158 -6.98 33.34 -1.27
CA ARG A 158 -7.63 32.99 0.00
C ARG A 158 -8.50 31.77 -0.20
N LEU A 159 -8.35 30.76 0.64
CA LEU A 159 -9.28 29.64 0.62
C LEU A 159 -10.65 30.07 1.12
N LYS A 160 -11.67 29.53 0.47
CA LYS A 160 -13.06 29.68 0.83
C LYS A 160 -13.75 28.34 0.67
N VAL A 161 -14.55 27.99 1.66
CA VAL A 161 -15.24 26.70 1.75
C VAL A 161 -16.72 26.93 1.96
N ALA A 162 -17.55 26.12 1.31
CA ALA A 162 -18.96 26.00 1.62
C ALA A 162 -19.25 24.59 2.12
N VAL A 163 -20.01 24.48 3.22
CA VAL A 163 -20.64 23.23 3.65
C VAL A 163 -22.15 23.49 3.69
N ASN A 164 -22.93 22.74 2.91
CA ASN A 164 -24.38 22.90 2.77
C ASN A 164 -24.77 24.37 2.52
N GLY A 165 -24.12 25.01 1.54
CA GLY A 165 -24.37 26.41 1.17
C GLY A 165 -23.90 27.46 2.20
N ASN A 166 -23.39 27.06 3.36
CA ASN A 166 -22.85 27.97 4.37
C ASN A 166 -21.37 28.25 4.09
N TRP A 167 -21.06 29.50 3.77
CA TRP A 167 -19.74 29.92 3.34
C TRP A 167 -18.88 30.46 4.48
N HIS A 168 -17.62 30.03 4.53
CA HIS A 168 -16.55 30.71 5.27
C HIS A 168 -15.40 31.05 4.32
N ALA A 169 -14.92 32.29 4.39
CA ALA A 169 -13.75 32.76 3.67
C ALA A 169 -12.67 33.15 4.67
N MET A 170 -11.43 32.76 4.39
CA MET A 170 -10.32 33.24 5.19
C MET A 170 -10.25 34.79 5.20
N PRO A 171 -9.81 35.39 6.33
CA PRO A 171 -9.64 36.83 6.42
C PRO A 171 -8.58 37.34 5.44
N TYR A 172 -8.66 38.63 5.09
CA TYR A 172 -7.59 39.28 4.34
C TYR A 172 -6.34 39.40 5.22
N ALA A 173 -5.19 38.98 4.68
CA ALA A 173 -3.90 39.08 5.33
C ALA A 173 -2.93 39.90 4.45
N ALA A 174 -1.91 40.51 5.08
CA ALA A 174 -0.87 41.26 4.36
C ALA A 174 -0.02 40.35 3.45
N SER A 175 0.06 39.05 3.79
CA SER A 175 0.63 38.00 2.96
C SER A 175 -0.45 36.97 2.68
N TYR A 176 -0.80 36.76 1.42
CA TYR A 176 -1.78 35.78 0.97
C TYR A 176 -1.26 34.36 1.24
N PRO A 177 -1.78 33.64 2.24
CA PRO A 177 -1.11 32.45 2.75
C PRO A 177 -1.05 31.36 1.69
N PHE A 178 -2.13 31.17 0.91
CA PHE A 178 -2.22 30.18 -0.16
C PHE A 178 -1.96 30.76 -1.55
N ASP A 179 -1.17 31.83 -1.64
CA ASP A 179 -0.55 32.18 -2.92
C ASP A 179 0.27 30.98 -3.43
N CYS A 180 -0.21 30.34 -4.48
CA CYS A 180 0.41 29.19 -5.13
C CYS A 180 0.99 29.54 -6.51
N THR A 181 1.29 30.83 -6.73
CA THR A 181 1.90 31.33 -7.96
C THR A 181 3.26 30.65 -8.20
N ASP A 182 3.34 29.79 -9.21
CA ASP A 182 4.53 29.03 -9.63
C ASP A 182 5.23 28.23 -8.50
N LYS A 183 4.44 27.75 -7.54
CA LYS A 183 4.95 26.91 -6.44
C LYS A 183 3.89 25.98 -5.90
N TRP A 184 4.32 24.81 -5.46
CA TRP A 184 3.48 23.85 -4.78
C TRP A 184 3.18 24.29 -3.35
N VAL A 185 1.89 24.38 -3.05
CA VAL A 185 1.35 24.70 -1.72
C VAL A 185 0.48 23.53 -1.27
N PHE A 186 0.78 22.99 -0.10
CA PHE A 186 -0.07 22.00 0.55
C PHE A 186 -1.23 22.72 1.24
N VAL A 187 -2.43 22.24 1.00
CA VAL A 187 -3.67 22.74 1.56
C VAL A 187 -4.33 21.62 2.37
N ALA A 188 -4.77 21.93 3.59
CA ALA A 188 -5.65 21.06 4.36
C ALA A 188 -6.80 21.87 4.97
N ILE A 189 -8.00 21.31 4.93
CA ILE A 189 -9.22 21.87 5.51
C ILE A 189 -9.84 20.80 6.39
N THR A 190 -10.00 21.07 7.68
CA THR A 190 -10.74 20.19 8.58
C THR A 190 -12.07 20.79 8.96
N TYR A 191 -13.13 19.99 9.00
CA TYR A 191 -14.46 20.40 9.43
C TYR A 191 -15.06 19.41 10.45
N ASP A 192 -15.66 19.94 11.53
CA ASP A 192 -16.37 19.20 12.56
C ASP A 192 -17.84 19.64 12.66
N GLY A 193 -18.73 18.95 11.95
CA GLY A 193 -20.18 19.21 12.00
C GLY A 193 -20.83 18.92 13.36
N THR A 194 -20.13 18.26 14.28
CA THR A 194 -20.61 18.00 15.64
C THR A 194 -20.32 19.17 16.59
N ALA A 195 -19.36 20.03 16.23
CA ALA A 195 -19.00 21.22 16.98
C ALA A 195 -19.79 22.46 16.51
N SER A 196 -20.16 23.32 17.46
CA SER A 196 -20.90 24.56 17.20
C SER A 196 -20.01 25.79 17.00
N ALA A 197 -18.71 25.68 17.29
CA ALA A 197 -17.72 26.73 17.12
C ALA A 197 -16.30 26.14 16.95
N GLY A 198 -15.40 26.91 16.35
CA GLY A 198 -14.04 26.50 15.99
C GLY A 198 -14.00 25.27 15.08
N ASN A 199 -15.07 25.07 14.32
CA ASN A 199 -15.35 23.80 13.66
C ASN A 199 -14.82 23.72 12.24
N LEU A 200 -14.16 24.77 11.75
CA LEU A 200 -13.45 24.79 10.49
C LEU A 200 -12.02 25.27 10.72
N LYS A 201 -11.03 24.60 10.12
CA LYS A 201 -9.62 25.03 10.20
C LYS A 201 -8.94 24.89 8.86
N PHE A 202 -8.04 25.84 8.57
CA PHE A 202 -7.25 25.88 7.35
C PHE A 202 -5.78 25.70 7.69
N TYR A 203 -5.14 24.74 7.05
CA TYR A 203 -3.73 24.44 7.22
C TYR A 203 -2.98 24.62 5.91
N ARG A 204 -1.74 25.09 6.02
CA ARG A 204 -0.84 25.30 4.90
C ARG A 204 0.50 24.63 5.12
N GLY A 205 1.06 24.05 4.07
CA GLY A 205 2.46 23.61 4.05
C GLY A 205 3.14 23.93 2.74
N PHE A 206 4.46 23.77 2.71
CA PHE A 206 5.29 23.83 1.51
C PHE A 206 6.17 22.61 1.43
N LYS A 207 6.72 22.32 0.24
CA LYS A 207 7.61 21.17 0.05
C LYS A 207 8.75 21.16 1.07
N ASP A 208 9.37 22.31 1.27
CA ASP A 208 10.57 22.56 2.06
C ASP A 208 10.30 22.87 3.55
N THR A 209 9.04 22.87 4.01
CA THR A 209 8.72 23.06 5.43
C THR A 209 8.47 21.75 6.14
N ALA A 210 9.03 21.58 7.33
CA ALA A 210 8.89 20.36 8.13
C ALA A 210 7.48 20.10 8.68
N SER A 211 6.65 21.15 8.80
CA SER A 211 5.31 21.08 9.36
C SER A 211 4.31 21.92 8.59
N VAL A 212 3.02 21.64 8.78
CA VAL A 212 1.95 22.57 8.38
C VAL A 212 1.76 23.68 9.41
N THR A 213 1.23 24.80 8.95
CA THR A 213 0.85 25.97 9.77
C THR A 213 -0.67 26.10 9.75
N LEU A 214 -1.29 26.28 10.92
CA LEU A 214 -2.70 26.66 11.03
C LEU A 214 -2.84 28.14 10.66
N GLU A 215 -3.54 28.43 9.57
CA GLU A 215 -3.68 29.79 9.02
C GLU A 215 -4.96 30.48 9.48
N ASP A 216 -6.04 29.72 9.65
CA ASP A 216 -7.34 30.26 10.08
C ASP A 216 -8.17 29.22 10.83
N THR A 217 -9.04 29.70 11.71
CA THR A 217 -10.09 28.94 12.38
C THR A 217 -11.41 29.68 12.22
N GLY A 218 -12.40 29.00 11.69
CA GLY A 218 -13.72 29.56 11.38
C GLY A 218 -14.86 28.72 11.95
N ASP A 219 -16.06 29.21 11.67
CA ASP A 219 -17.33 28.61 12.08
C ASP A 219 -18.22 28.42 10.85
N ILE A 220 -18.66 27.20 10.60
CA ILE A 220 -19.73 26.90 9.64
C ILE A 220 -20.84 26.12 10.37
N PRO A 221 -22.02 26.71 10.60
CA PRO A 221 -23.12 26.07 11.32
C PRO A 221 -23.96 25.16 10.40
N ALA A 222 -23.32 24.21 9.70
CA ALA A 222 -23.99 23.38 8.69
C ALA A 222 -24.36 21.98 9.19
N GLY A 223 -23.83 21.53 10.33
CA GLY A 223 -23.99 20.15 10.79
C GLY A 223 -23.28 19.16 9.86
N ALA A 224 -23.83 17.94 9.74
CA ALA A 224 -23.33 16.93 8.81
C ALA A 224 -23.44 17.39 7.35
N LEU A 225 -22.52 16.94 6.51
CA LEU A 225 -22.56 17.18 5.07
C LEU A 225 -23.82 16.55 4.47
N ALA A 226 -24.71 17.37 3.92
CA ALA A 226 -25.99 16.92 3.39
C ALA A 226 -25.80 16.20 2.05
N SER A 227 -26.60 15.15 1.84
CA SER A 227 -26.58 14.40 0.60
C SER A 227 -27.04 15.25 -0.59
N ASN A 228 -26.39 15.04 -1.73
CA ASN A 228 -26.87 15.49 -3.03
C ASN A 228 -26.53 14.41 -4.07
N ASP A 229 -27.15 14.52 -5.24
CA ASP A 229 -26.97 13.62 -6.39
C ASP A 229 -25.97 14.19 -7.40
N ARG A 230 -25.18 15.19 -7.00
CA ARG A 230 -24.22 15.83 -7.89
C ARG A 230 -22.91 15.07 -7.89
N GLN A 231 -22.36 14.97 -9.09
CA GLN A 231 -21.00 14.53 -9.33
C GLN A 231 -20.00 15.38 -8.57
N LEU A 232 -18.91 14.73 -8.17
CA LEU A 232 -17.71 15.42 -7.74
C LEU A 232 -17.01 15.99 -8.97
N VAL A 233 -16.72 17.28 -8.95
CA VAL A 233 -16.02 18.02 -10.01
C VAL A 233 -14.71 18.56 -9.46
N ILE A 234 -13.62 18.28 -10.16
CA ILE A 234 -12.28 18.80 -9.86
C ILE A 234 -11.90 19.86 -10.88
N GLY A 235 -11.41 20.99 -10.37
CA GLY A 235 -10.80 22.07 -11.17
C GLY A 235 -11.78 23.02 -11.88
N ASN A 236 -13.11 22.81 -11.81
CA ASN A 236 -14.11 23.75 -12.33
C ASN A 236 -15.50 23.55 -11.69
N ASN A 237 -16.53 24.20 -12.24
CA ASN A 237 -17.93 24.12 -11.82
C ASN A 237 -18.75 23.04 -12.56
N GLY A 238 -18.13 22.30 -13.49
CA GLY A 238 -18.77 21.18 -14.20
C GLY A 238 -19.79 21.59 -15.27
N GLY A 239 -19.84 22.87 -15.67
CA GLY A 239 -20.81 23.38 -16.63
C GLY A 239 -22.19 23.67 -16.03
N MET A 240 -22.32 23.64 -14.69
CA MET A 240 -23.61 23.74 -13.99
C MET A 240 -24.38 25.06 -14.20
N ASN A 241 -23.70 26.10 -14.70
CA ASN A 241 -24.30 27.41 -14.98
C ASN A 241 -24.28 27.74 -16.49
N ASP A 242 -24.25 26.73 -17.36
CA ASP A 242 -24.08 26.83 -18.83
C ASP A 242 -22.77 27.47 -19.30
N THR A 243 -21.96 27.96 -18.37
CA THR A 243 -20.72 28.67 -18.64
C THR A 243 -19.47 27.88 -18.26
N ALA A 244 -19.48 26.94 -17.30
CA ALA A 244 -18.22 26.35 -16.77
C ALA A 244 -17.15 27.43 -16.48
N ASP A 245 -17.62 28.47 -15.78
CA ASP A 245 -16.85 29.61 -15.33
C ASP A 245 -16.09 29.34 -14.01
N LYS A 246 -15.01 30.10 -13.81
CA LYS A 246 -14.21 30.10 -12.58
C LYS A 246 -13.46 28.79 -12.31
N GLY A 247 -12.87 28.23 -13.35
CA GLY A 247 -11.96 27.10 -13.23
C GLY A 247 -10.67 27.45 -12.48
N PHE A 248 -10.05 26.42 -11.90
CA PHE A 248 -8.68 26.47 -11.41
C PHE A 248 -7.71 26.19 -12.55
N LYS A 249 -6.74 27.09 -12.75
CA LYS A 249 -5.68 26.94 -13.73
C LYS A 249 -4.36 26.60 -13.04
N GLY A 250 -3.91 25.37 -13.20
CA GLY A 250 -2.66 24.92 -12.60
C GLY A 250 -2.61 23.42 -12.43
N LEU A 251 -1.79 22.98 -11.49
CA LEU A 251 -1.56 21.59 -11.14
C LEU A 251 -2.25 21.28 -9.82
N ILE A 252 -2.88 20.10 -9.75
CA ILE A 252 -3.48 19.52 -8.53
C ILE A 252 -2.86 18.14 -8.33
N ASP A 253 -2.48 17.82 -7.09
CA ASP A 253 -1.80 16.57 -6.79
C ASP A 253 -2.19 16.05 -5.39
N GLU A 254 -2.21 14.73 -5.21
CA GLU A 254 -2.50 14.03 -3.94
C GLU A 254 -3.75 14.50 -3.19
N LEU A 255 -4.87 14.67 -3.89
CA LEU A 255 -6.11 15.15 -3.29
C LEU A 255 -6.78 14.02 -2.50
N ARG A 256 -7.03 14.22 -1.20
CA ARG A 256 -7.54 13.21 -0.26
C ARG A 256 -8.69 13.73 0.59
N LEU A 257 -9.64 12.84 0.87
CA LEU A 257 -10.70 13.04 1.84
C LEU A 257 -10.64 11.96 2.91
N TYR A 258 -10.49 12.41 4.15
CA TYR A 258 -10.68 11.61 5.35
C TYR A 258 -12.01 12.01 5.98
N GLY A 259 -12.73 11.07 6.58
CA GLY A 259 -14.03 11.41 7.16
C GLY A 259 -14.53 10.43 8.20
N SER A 260 -15.55 10.89 8.93
CA SER A 260 -16.35 10.10 9.85
C SER A 260 -17.82 10.45 9.67
N TYR A 261 -18.68 9.42 9.67
CA TYR A 261 -20.13 9.55 9.59
C TYR A 261 -20.81 9.61 10.96
N SER A 262 -20.05 9.45 12.05
CA SER A 262 -20.60 9.32 13.41
C SER A 262 -20.11 10.39 14.37
N ASP A 263 -18.92 10.94 14.18
CA ASP A 263 -18.25 11.78 15.16
C ASP A 263 -17.19 12.70 14.53
N ALA A 264 -16.31 13.27 15.37
CA ALA A 264 -15.26 14.20 15.01
C ALA A 264 -13.93 13.54 14.55
N THR A 265 -13.86 12.20 14.45
CA THR A 265 -12.59 11.50 14.09
C THR A 265 -12.11 11.78 12.66
N GLY A 266 -12.98 12.29 11.79
CA GLY A 266 -12.60 12.81 10.47
C GLY A 266 -11.79 14.11 10.52
N VAL A 267 -11.70 14.77 11.68
CA VAL A 267 -10.80 15.91 11.91
C VAL A 267 -9.40 15.41 12.26
N LEU A 268 -8.52 15.34 11.27
CA LEU A 268 -7.12 14.98 11.51
C LEU A 268 -6.41 16.08 12.32
N SER A 269 -5.50 15.65 13.19
CA SER A 269 -4.61 16.55 13.93
C SER A 269 -3.57 17.19 13.00
N SER A 270 -3.01 18.33 13.41
CA SER A 270 -1.91 18.98 12.65
C SER A 270 -0.68 18.08 12.48
N SER A 271 -0.47 17.14 13.40
CA SER A 271 0.62 16.16 13.30
C SER A 271 0.34 15.12 12.23
N GLU A 272 -0.88 14.59 12.15
CA GLU A 272 -1.28 13.64 11.10
C GLU A 272 -1.24 14.32 9.73
N ILE A 273 -1.80 15.52 9.62
CA ILE A 273 -1.74 16.34 8.40
C ILE A 273 -0.28 16.60 7.97
N THR A 274 0.61 16.90 8.94
CA THR A 274 2.05 17.07 8.65
C THR A 274 2.68 15.78 8.13
N ASN A 275 2.32 14.63 8.70
CA ASN A 275 2.84 13.33 8.27
C ASN A 275 2.45 13.06 6.81
N TYR A 276 1.19 13.26 6.43
CA TYR A 276 0.75 13.09 5.04
C TYR A 276 1.44 14.06 4.09
N LYS A 277 1.53 15.35 4.47
CA LYS A 277 2.26 16.37 3.71
C LYS A 277 3.72 15.97 3.47
N ASN A 278 4.41 15.41 4.47
CA ASN A 278 5.81 15.00 4.33
C ASN A 278 5.94 13.70 3.52
N GLN A 279 5.03 12.74 3.70
CA GLN A 279 4.97 11.54 2.87
C GLN A 279 4.87 11.91 1.40
N ASP A 280 4.00 12.85 1.04
CA ASP A 280 3.82 13.31 -0.35
C ASP A 280 5.08 13.92 -0.96
N VAL A 281 5.91 14.60 -0.18
CA VAL A 281 7.17 15.19 -0.66
C VAL A 281 8.28 14.15 -0.72
N GLU A 282 8.28 13.22 0.24
CA GLU A 282 9.29 12.18 0.37
C GLU A 282 9.02 10.95 -0.49
N LYS A 283 7.82 10.81 -1.10
CA LYS A 283 7.43 9.67 -1.95
C LYS A 283 8.58 9.29 -2.90
N PRO A 284 9.29 8.19 -2.67
CA PRO A 284 10.08 7.57 -3.71
C PRO A 284 9.08 6.98 -4.70
N TRP A 285 9.15 7.45 -5.94
CA TRP A 285 8.23 7.12 -7.03
C TRP A 285 7.81 5.65 -7.12
N GLN A 286 6.51 5.46 -7.42
CA GLN A 286 5.84 4.18 -7.66
C GLN A 286 5.86 3.71 -9.14
N ASP A 287 6.48 4.42 -10.11
CA ASP A 287 6.67 3.86 -11.47
C ASP A 287 8.11 3.62 -11.96
N THR A 288 9.09 3.51 -11.05
CA THR A 288 9.91 2.30 -11.27
C THR A 288 8.87 1.21 -11.09
N PRO A 289 8.63 0.32 -12.09
CA PRO A 289 7.90 -0.91 -11.79
C PRO A 289 8.45 -1.35 -10.44
N ILE A 290 7.61 -1.44 -9.40
CA ILE A 290 8.10 -2.03 -8.15
C ILE A 290 8.64 -3.35 -8.65
N ALA A 291 9.97 -3.49 -8.67
CA ALA A 291 10.62 -4.43 -9.56
C ALA A 291 9.86 -5.74 -9.37
N ASP A 292 9.29 -6.29 -10.45
CA ASP A 292 8.53 -7.53 -10.32
C ASP A 292 9.39 -8.44 -9.45
N PRO A 293 8.82 -8.95 -8.34
CA PRO A 293 9.62 -9.70 -7.40
C PRO A 293 10.40 -10.72 -8.20
N LEU A 294 11.73 -10.76 -8.03
CA LEU A 294 12.59 -11.76 -8.67
C LEU A 294 12.03 -13.17 -8.43
N TRP A 295 11.32 -13.32 -7.31
CA TRP A 295 10.55 -14.49 -6.97
C TRP A 295 9.35 -14.13 -6.08
N HIS A 296 8.17 -14.63 -6.44
CA HIS A 296 6.93 -14.50 -5.65
C HIS A 296 6.23 -15.84 -5.59
N LEU A 297 5.84 -16.24 -4.38
CA LEU A 297 4.89 -17.31 -4.15
C LEU A 297 3.58 -16.74 -3.63
N PRO A 298 2.63 -16.45 -4.53
CA PRO A 298 1.26 -16.23 -4.12
C PRO A 298 0.68 -17.62 -3.79
N PHE A 299 0.23 -17.82 -2.55
CA PHE A 299 -0.33 -19.10 -2.13
C PHE A 299 -1.86 -19.15 -2.36
N ASP A 300 -2.42 -18.13 -3.02
CA ASP A 300 -3.84 -17.89 -3.34
C ASP A 300 -4.35 -18.67 -4.57
N ALA A 301 -3.47 -19.04 -5.52
CA ALA A 301 -3.80 -19.84 -6.69
C ALA A 301 -3.91 -21.34 -6.36
N ASP A 302 -4.91 -22.02 -6.91
CA ASP A 302 -5.16 -23.46 -6.72
C ASP A 302 -3.99 -24.30 -7.27
N MET A 303 -2.98 -24.57 -6.45
CA MET A 303 -1.78 -25.33 -6.83
C MET A 303 -2.02 -26.86 -6.83
N SER A 304 -3.25 -27.32 -7.07
CA SER A 304 -3.56 -28.74 -7.22
C SER A 304 -2.73 -29.43 -8.32
N ASP A 305 -2.18 -28.66 -9.26
CA ASP A 305 -1.36 -29.16 -10.38
C ASP A 305 0.06 -29.61 -9.99
N ILE A 306 0.58 -29.16 -8.83
CA ILE A 306 1.88 -29.66 -8.33
C ILE A 306 1.78 -31.15 -7.93
N ILE A 307 0.58 -31.63 -7.59
CA ILE A 307 0.35 -33.05 -7.26
C ILE A 307 0.10 -33.87 -8.54
N SER A 308 -0.34 -33.27 -9.64
CA SER A 308 -0.63 -33.94 -10.92
C SER A 308 0.59 -34.04 -11.86
N GLY A 309 1.68 -33.32 -11.57
CA GLY A 309 2.94 -33.41 -12.32
C GLY A 309 3.08 -32.39 -13.44
N GLU A 310 2.21 -31.37 -13.49
CA GLU A 310 2.40 -30.21 -14.37
C GLU A 310 3.16 -29.11 -13.64
N THR A 311 4.21 -28.59 -14.27
CA THR A 311 5.11 -27.58 -13.71
C THR A 311 4.43 -26.20 -13.68
N PRO A 312 4.42 -25.47 -12.55
CA PRO A 312 3.98 -24.08 -12.53
C PRO A 312 4.89 -23.21 -13.40
N SER A 313 4.31 -22.17 -14.03
CA SER A 313 5.09 -21.14 -14.72
C SER A 313 5.80 -20.25 -13.70
N LEU A 314 7.07 -20.54 -13.45
CA LEU A 314 8.00 -19.63 -12.79
C LEU A 314 8.24 -18.42 -13.71
N VAL A 315 7.73 -17.24 -13.33
CA VAL A 315 8.05 -15.99 -14.04
C VAL A 315 9.32 -15.39 -13.44
N LEU A 316 10.48 -15.70 -14.00
CA LEU A 316 11.72 -14.99 -13.73
C LEU A 316 11.85 -13.83 -14.72
N THR A 317 11.58 -12.59 -14.27
CA THR A 317 11.84 -11.41 -15.09
C THR A 317 13.30 -10.97 -14.92
N ASN A 318 14.17 -11.29 -15.88
CA ASN A 318 15.50 -10.68 -15.99
C ASN A 318 15.52 -9.70 -17.18
N PRO A 319 15.41 -8.38 -16.95
CA PRO A 319 15.34 -7.40 -18.03
C PRO A 319 16.68 -7.13 -18.76
N SER A 320 17.80 -7.74 -18.37
CA SER A 320 19.13 -7.35 -18.89
C SER A 320 20.13 -8.48 -19.19
N ALA A 321 19.77 -9.77 -19.11
CA ALA A 321 20.69 -10.85 -19.48
C ALA A 321 20.73 -11.14 -21.00
N PRO A 322 21.91 -11.23 -21.64
CA PRO A 322 22.03 -11.79 -22.98
C PRO A 322 21.74 -13.30 -22.94
N ALA A 323 20.79 -13.75 -23.76
CA ALA A 323 20.33 -15.13 -23.77
C ALA A 323 21.47 -16.16 -23.91
N PRO A 324 21.58 -17.15 -22.99
CA PRO A 324 22.30 -18.38 -23.26
C PRO A 324 21.35 -19.59 -23.44
N TYR A 325 21.86 -20.51 -24.25
CA TYR A 325 21.52 -21.90 -24.54
C TYR A 325 20.46 -22.65 -23.70
N ASN A 326 19.53 -23.33 -24.40
CA ASN A 326 18.74 -24.51 -24.00
C ASN A 326 18.82 -24.95 -22.53
N GLU A 327 17.90 -24.48 -21.70
CA GLU A 327 17.64 -25.06 -20.37
C GLU A 327 16.19 -25.50 -20.23
N GLN A 328 15.99 -26.64 -19.57
CA GLN A 328 14.67 -27.16 -19.20
C GLN A 328 14.05 -26.27 -18.11
N PRO A 329 12.71 -26.16 -18.04
CA PRO A 329 12.05 -25.39 -17.00
C PRO A 329 12.44 -25.90 -15.59
N PRO A 330 12.55 -25.01 -14.60
CA PRO A 330 12.92 -25.37 -13.24
C PRO A 330 11.89 -26.35 -12.65
N VAL A 331 12.38 -27.44 -12.05
CA VAL A 331 11.55 -28.44 -11.40
C VAL A 331 11.21 -27.98 -9.99
N VAL A 332 9.92 -27.91 -9.66
CA VAL A 332 9.42 -27.72 -8.29
C VAL A 332 9.12 -29.10 -7.71
N THR A 333 9.64 -29.40 -6.52
CA THR A 333 9.31 -30.65 -5.80
C THR A 333 8.78 -30.32 -4.42
N ALA A 334 7.60 -30.88 -4.10
CA ALA A 334 7.02 -30.85 -2.76
C ALA A 334 7.28 -32.18 -2.05
N GLU A 335 7.81 -32.13 -0.82
CA GLU A 335 8.03 -33.32 0.00
C GLU A 335 6.78 -33.71 0.82
N ALA A 336 6.71 -34.97 1.26
CA ALA A 336 5.56 -35.50 2.01
C ALA A 336 5.24 -34.66 3.27
N GLY A 337 3.96 -34.35 3.47
CA GLY A 337 3.47 -33.64 4.66
C GLY A 337 3.26 -32.13 4.49
N VAL A 338 3.69 -31.53 3.38
CA VAL A 338 3.27 -30.18 2.98
C VAL A 338 1.79 -30.23 2.59
N ARG A 339 0.97 -29.34 3.17
CA ARG A 339 -0.43 -29.13 2.76
C ARG A 339 -0.62 -27.67 2.40
N TYR A 340 -1.49 -27.41 1.43
CA TYR A 340 -2.04 -26.07 1.24
C TYR A 340 -3.40 -26.05 1.91
N LYS A 341 -3.65 -25.04 2.76
CA LYS A 341 -4.95 -24.90 3.43
C LYS A 341 -5.33 -23.44 3.45
N GLY A 342 -6.33 -23.08 2.65
CA GLY A 342 -6.88 -21.73 2.53
C GLY A 342 -5.79 -20.73 2.19
N GLY A 343 -5.23 -20.81 0.99
CA GLY A 343 -4.34 -19.77 0.52
C GLY A 343 -2.94 -19.71 1.15
N ALA A 344 -2.54 -20.67 1.98
CA ALA A 344 -1.27 -20.60 2.72
C ALA A 344 -0.51 -21.93 2.71
N LEU A 345 0.83 -21.84 2.77
CA LEU A 345 1.73 -22.98 2.95
C LEU A 345 1.64 -23.52 4.38
N ASP A 346 0.96 -24.66 4.57
CA ASP A 346 0.78 -25.30 5.87
C ASP A 346 1.86 -26.34 6.15
N LEU A 347 2.88 -25.93 6.91
CA LEU A 347 3.95 -26.82 7.38
C LEU A 347 3.66 -27.41 8.77
N ARG A 348 2.47 -27.23 9.36
CA ARG A 348 2.18 -27.67 10.74
C ARG A 348 2.17 -29.18 10.90
N ASN A 349 1.83 -29.91 9.83
CA ASN A 349 1.74 -31.38 9.81
C ASN A 349 3.00 -32.07 9.29
N THR A 350 4.06 -31.31 8.97
CA THR A 350 5.28 -31.85 8.37
C THR A 350 6.15 -32.62 9.36
N MET A 351 6.07 -32.30 10.66
CA MET A 351 6.83 -33.01 11.69
C MET A 351 5.92 -33.98 12.43
N ALA A 352 5.95 -35.25 12.05
CA ALA A 352 5.39 -36.31 12.90
C ALA A 352 6.27 -36.41 14.16
N PHE A 353 5.78 -35.87 15.28
CA PHE A 353 6.35 -36.10 16.60
C PHE A 353 6.04 -37.54 17.06
N MET A 354 6.41 -38.54 16.27
CA MET A 354 6.41 -39.93 16.69
C MET A 354 7.79 -40.19 17.28
N GLY A 355 7.83 -40.46 18.60
CA GLY A 355 9.06 -40.61 19.36
C GLY A 355 10.08 -41.45 18.60
N ALA A 356 11.27 -40.87 18.43
CA ALA A 356 12.37 -41.39 17.64
C ALA A 356 12.53 -42.92 17.81
N VAL A 357 11.98 -43.67 16.88
CA VAL A 357 12.44 -45.03 16.62
C VAL A 357 13.74 -44.82 15.85
N SER A 358 14.87 -45.09 16.51
CA SER A 358 16.20 -44.93 15.92
C SER A 358 16.27 -45.67 14.58
N GLY A 359 16.29 -44.93 13.47
CA GLY A 359 16.49 -45.50 12.13
C GLY A 359 15.57 -44.99 11.03
N GLU A 360 14.46 -44.31 11.34
CA GLU A 360 13.57 -43.74 10.31
C GLU A 360 13.75 -42.21 10.23
N ASN A 361 14.37 -41.75 9.14
CA ASN A 361 14.55 -40.33 8.87
C ASN A 361 13.19 -39.68 8.60
N CYS A 362 12.60 -39.05 9.61
CA CYS A 362 11.43 -38.20 9.43
C CYS A 362 11.87 -36.87 8.80
N TYR A 363 11.79 -36.78 7.48
CA TYR A 363 11.99 -35.52 6.77
C TYR A 363 10.71 -34.69 6.89
N GLY A 364 10.78 -33.56 7.61
CA GLY A 364 9.72 -32.56 7.50
C GLY A 364 9.65 -32.02 6.08
N GLY A 365 8.44 -31.80 5.57
CA GLY A 365 8.18 -31.26 4.25
C GLY A 365 8.79 -29.88 4.02
N ALA A 366 9.17 -29.65 2.77
CA ALA A 366 9.74 -28.41 2.27
C ALA A 366 9.32 -28.20 0.81
N VAL A 367 9.39 -26.95 0.39
CA VAL A 367 9.30 -26.59 -1.03
C VAL A 367 10.71 -26.24 -1.50
N ARG A 368 11.17 -26.91 -2.55
CA ARG A 368 12.52 -26.75 -3.10
C ARG A 368 12.45 -26.25 -4.54
N TYR A 369 13.29 -25.26 -4.84
CA TYR A 369 13.46 -24.68 -6.17
C TYR A 369 14.90 -24.87 -6.64
N GLY A 370 15.07 -25.27 -7.91
CA GLY A 370 16.37 -25.56 -8.54
C GLY A 370 16.72 -27.05 -8.56
N THR A 371 17.77 -27.42 -9.29
CA THR A 371 18.22 -28.82 -9.42
C THR A 371 19.34 -29.13 -8.42
N LYS A 372 19.31 -30.33 -7.83
CA LYS A 372 20.43 -30.84 -7.00
C LYS A 372 21.62 -31.32 -7.85
N ASP A 373 21.40 -31.53 -9.15
CA ASP A 373 22.44 -31.96 -10.08
C ASP A 373 23.38 -30.79 -10.37
N SER A 374 24.69 -31.09 -10.47
CA SER A 374 25.85 -30.19 -10.42
C SER A 374 25.99 -29.17 -11.58
N GLY A 375 24.93 -28.40 -11.85
CA GLY A 375 24.90 -27.24 -12.73
C GLY A 375 24.06 -26.14 -12.11
N SER A 376 24.38 -24.89 -12.40
CA SER A 376 23.61 -23.72 -11.96
C SER A 376 22.14 -23.89 -12.33
N GLY A 377 21.25 -23.98 -11.34
CA GLY A 377 19.82 -23.88 -11.63
C GLY A 377 19.46 -22.42 -11.92
N ALA A 378 18.42 -22.18 -12.73
CA ALA A 378 17.95 -20.83 -13.05
C ALA A 378 17.69 -19.94 -11.80
N VAL A 379 17.34 -20.54 -10.66
CA VAL A 379 17.16 -19.82 -9.39
C VAL A 379 18.52 -19.45 -8.74
N ASP A 380 19.55 -20.28 -8.89
CA ASP A 380 20.88 -20.00 -8.34
C ASP A 380 21.51 -18.79 -9.04
N ASP A 381 21.36 -18.72 -10.36
CA ASP A 381 21.83 -17.60 -11.17
C ASP A 381 21.10 -16.30 -10.82
N VAL A 382 19.79 -16.39 -10.55
CA VAL A 382 18.98 -15.23 -10.15
C VAL A 382 19.35 -14.75 -8.75
N LEU A 383 19.69 -15.64 -7.82
CA LEU A 383 20.01 -15.23 -6.45
C LEU A 383 21.48 -14.86 -6.24
N SER A 384 22.39 -15.30 -7.13
CA SER A 384 23.80 -14.90 -7.09
C SER A 384 23.98 -13.46 -7.50
N ASP A 385 25.02 -12.83 -6.97
CA ASP A 385 25.47 -11.49 -7.36
C ASP A 385 24.50 -10.34 -7.02
N LEU A 386 23.38 -10.61 -6.32
CA LEU A 386 22.49 -9.58 -5.81
C LEU A 386 23.24 -8.68 -4.83
N LYS A 387 23.33 -7.39 -5.17
CA LYS A 387 23.93 -6.34 -4.32
C LYS A 387 22.95 -5.82 -3.29
N SER A 388 21.66 -5.86 -3.56
CA SER A 388 20.63 -5.55 -2.59
C SER A 388 19.41 -6.42 -2.79
N PHE A 389 18.65 -6.67 -1.72
CA PHE A 389 17.44 -7.47 -1.76
C PHE A 389 16.46 -7.13 -0.62
N THR A 390 15.21 -7.53 -0.80
CA THR A 390 14.18 -7.53 0.23
C THR A 390 13.44 -8.85 0.22
N LEU A 391 13.46 -9.58 1.33
CA LEU A 391 12.59 -10.74 1.55
C LEU A 391 11.44 -10.32 2.46
N MET A 392 10.20 -10.58 2.07
CA MET A 392 9.01 -10.26 2.86
C MET A 392 7.93 -11.33 2.75
N GLY A 393 6.94 -11.25 3.63
CA GLY A 393 5.72 -12.05 3.59
C GLY A 393 5.08 -12.17 4.97
N TRP A 394 4.15 -13.11 5.09
CA TRP A 394 3.43 -13.40 6.33
C TRP A 394 3.84 -14.74 6.92
N LEU A 395 3.89 -14.79 8.25
CA LEU A 395 4.08 -16.03 9.00
C LEU A 395 3.07 -16.16 10.12
N ASN A 396 2.65 -17.38 10.43
CA ASN A 396 1.83 -17.69 11.59
C ASN A 396 2.29 -19.02 12.17
N THR A 397 2.76 -19.05 13.41
CA THR A 397 3.31 -20.31 13.98
C THR A 397 2.22 -21.25 14.50
N GLY A 398 0.97 -20.78 14.60
CA GLY A 398 -0.25 -21.58 14.72
C GLY A 398 -0.38 -22.51 15.93
N ASP A 399 0.55 -22.49 16.88
CA ASP A 399 0.49 -23.28 18.11
C ASP A 399 1.31 -22.62 19.24
N PRO A 400 0.66 -22.16 20.34
CA PRO A 400 1.35 -21.63 21.52
C PRO A 400 2.24 -22.64 22.27
N LEU A 401 2.07 -23.95 22.02
CA LEU A 401 2.69 -25.02 22.81
C LEU A 401 3.93 -25.65 22.17
N VAL A 402 4.26 -25.33 20.92
CA VAL A 402 5.62 -25.62 20.44
C VAL A 402 6.53 -24.51 20.91
N SER A 403 6.82 -24.54 22.21
CA SER A 403 8.05 -23.94 22.67
C SER A 403 9.15 -24.52 21.78
N LEU A 404 9.83 -23.67 21.02
CA LEU A 404 11.13 -24.01 20.42
C LEU A 404 12.18 -24.35 21.51
N SER A 405 11.77 -24.42 22.79
CA SER A 405 12.54 -24.91 23.92
C SER A 405 12.76 -26.42 23.80
N GLY A 406 13.73 -26.78 22.96
CA GLY A 406 14.11 -28.15 22.68
C GLY A 406 14.94 -28.29 21.41
N MET A 407 14.78 -27.36 20.46
CA MET A 407 15.60 -27.36 19.24
C MET A 407 16.96 -26.76 19.57
N SER A 408 18.05 -27.48 19.32
CA SER A 408 19.41 -26.95 19.54
C SER A 408 19.87 -26.00 18.41
N SER A 409 19.00 -25.74 17.43
CA SER A 409 19.29 -24.98 16.21
C SER A 409 18.02 -24.30 15.68
N PRO A 410 18.14 -23.15 14.99
CA PRO A 410 16.98 -22.43 14.47
C PRO A 410 16.24 -23.22 13.37
N ALA A 411 14.91 -23.13 13.37
CA ALA A 411 14.06 -23.55 12.26
C ALA A 411 14.37 -22.69 11.04
N ARG A 412 14.45 -23.26 9.85
CA ARG A 412 14.86 -22.52 8.66
C ARG A 412 13.60 -22.09 7.89
N LEU A 413 13.49 -20.79 7.60
CA LEU A 413 12.35 -20.19 6.90
C LEU A 413 12.60 -20.22 5.39
N CYS A 414 13.82 -19.82 5.01
CA CYS A 414 14.28 -19.74 3.64
C CYS A 414 15.82 -19.92 3.60
N LEU A 415 16.34 -20.73 2.67
CA LEU A 415 17.76 -21.02 2.57
C LEU A 415 18.28 -20.96 1.16
N ARG A 416 19.48 -20.40 1.05
CA ARG A 416 20.50 -20.83 0.10
C ARG A 416 21.64 -21.48 0.89
N GLU A 417 21.87 -22.77 0.70
CA GLU A 417 22.68 -23.59 1.61
C GLU A 417 24.20 -23.34 1.46
N ASP A 418 24.78 -22.32 2.09
CA ASP A 418 26.17 -22.36 2.57
C ASP A 418 26.43 -21.19 3.52
N TYR A 419 26.51 -21.51 4.82
CA TYR A 419 26.59 -20.59 5.96
C TYR A 419 27.61 -19.45 5.82
N ALA A 420 28.61 -19.60 4.97
CA ALA A 420 29.73 -18.70 4.83
C ALA A 420 29.49 -17.56 3.84
N ASN A 421 28.64 -17.71 2.81
CA ASN A 421 28.64 -16.76 1.68
C ASN A 421 27.27 -16.47 1.03
N THR A 422 26.17 -17.05 1.52
CA THR A 422 24.82 -16.86 0.96
C THR A 422 23.90 -16.07 1.90
N PHE A 423 22.59 -16.04 1.62
CA PHE A 423 21.59 -15.62 2.60
C PHE A 423 20.73 -16.78 3.14
N ALA A 424 20.31 -16.64 4.39
CA ALA A 424 19.42 -17.58 5.06
C ALA A 424 18.55 -16.85 6.07
N VAL A 425 17.23 -17.09 6.03
CA VAL A 425 16.31 -16.61 7.07
C VAL A 425 15.86 -17.77 7.92
N THR A 426 15.91 -17.56 9.23
CA THR A 426 15.72 -18.62 10.23
C THR A 426 14.92 -18.09 11.41
N MET A 427 14.23 -18.98 12.12
CA MET A 427 13.53 -18.70 13.35
C MET A 427 14.25 -19.42 14.50
N ASN A 428 14.85 -18.65 15.40
CA ASN A 428 15.67 -19.13 16.52
C ASN A 428 14.84 -19.59 17.71
N ASN A 429 15.51 -20.27 18.66
CA ASN A 429 14.95 -20.54 19.98
C ASN A 429 14.40 -19.26 20.61
N GLY A 430 13.08 -19.25 20.84
CA GLY A 430 12.31 -18.10 21.29
C GLY A 430 11.47 -17.41 20.21
N GLY A 431 11.34 -17.99 19.01
CA GLY A 431 10.45 -17.50 17.94
C GLY A 431 11.03 -16.35 17.12
N ARG A 432 12.30 -15.97 17.35
CA ARG A 432 12.89 -14.77 16.75
C ARG A 432 13.40 -15.03 15.34
N LEU A 433 13.05 -14.17 14.40
CA LEU A 433 13.69 -14.17 13.08
C LEU A 433 15.19 -13.82 13.21
N GLY A 434 15.99 -14.49 12.42
CA GLY A 434 17.41 -14.22 12.24
C GLY A 434 17.77 -14.37 10.78
N ILE A 435 18.73 -13.58 10.33
CA ILE A 435 19.24 -13.63 8.97
C ILE A 435 20.76 -13.83 8.97
N ALA A 436 21.19 -14.61 7.99
CA ALA A 436 22.56 -14.66 7.55
C ALA A 436 22.66 -13.99 6.19
N VAL A 437 23.72 -13.21 5.97
CA VAL A 437 24.12 -12.70 4.65
C VAL A 437 25.63 -12.66 4.63
N ASN A 438 26.27 -13.20 3.59
CA ASN A 438 27.72 -13.15 3.37
C ASN A 438 28.55 -13.56 4.60
N GLY A 439 28.15 -14.68 5.23
CA GLY A 439 28.87 -15.29 6.35
C GLY A 439 28.68 -14.60 7.68
N GLN A 440 27.95 -13.49 7.73
CA GLN A 440 27.57 -12.84 8.97
C GLN A 440 26.15 -13.20 9.36
N TRP A 441 25.95 -13.34 10.66
CA TRP A 441 24.71 -13.79 11.26
C TRP A 441 24.22 -12.75 12.26
N LYS A 442 22.94 -12.37 12.16
CA LYS A 442 22.24 -11.61 13.20
C LYS A 442 20.89 -12.24 13.51
N ILE A 443 20.56 -12.20 14.79
CA ILE A 443 19.24 -12.56 15.32
C ILE A 443 18.61 -11.26 15.76
N LEU A 444 17.32 -11.08 15.51
CA LEU A 444 16.59 -9.96 16.05
C LEU A 444 16.77 -9.87 17.58
N PRO A 445 17.03 -8.67 18.13
CA PRO A 445 17.00 -8.48 19.56
C PRO A 445 15.60 -8.81 20.11
N TYR A 446 15.51 -9.06 21.42
CA TYR A 446 14.19 -9.18 22.04
C TYR A 446 13.44 -7.85 21.89
N SER A 447 12.43 -7.85 21.02
CA SER A 447 11.44 -6.79 20.95
C SER A 447 10.46 -6.99 22.09
N ASN A 448 10.39 -6.03 23.01
CA ASN A 448 9.33 -6.01 24.02
C ASN A 448 7.98 -5.60 23.40
N THR A 449 8.03 -4.99 22.20
CA THR A 449 6.87 -4.51 21.45
C THR A 449 6.21 -5.67 20.70
N TYR A 450 7.00 -6.56 20.12
CA TYR A 450 6.52 -7.74 19.40
C TYR A 450 7.38 -8.96 19.76
N PRO A 451 7.09 -9.65 20.89
CA PRO A 451 7.68 -10.96 21.08
C PRO A 451 7.16 -11.83 19.93
N TYR A 452 8.04 -12.22 19.01
CA TYR A 452 7.75 -13.17 17.90
C TYR A 452 7.37 -14.58 18.38
N THR A 453 6.87 -14.71 19.61
CA THR A 453 5.96 -15.79 20.00
C THR A 453 4.65 -15.57 19.25
N CYS A 454 4.66 -15.89 17.96
CA CYS A 454 3.55 -15.71 17.03
C CYS A 454 2.49 -16.79 17.27
N THR A 455 1.90 -16.80 18.46
CA THR A 455 0.90 -17.80 18.83
C THR A 455 -0.43 -17.38 18.22
N ASP A 456 -0.85 -18.09 17.18
CA ASP A 456 -2.14 -17.94 16.48
C ASP A 456 -2.43 -16.59 15.81
N GLU A 457 -1.40 -15.76 15.58
CA GLU A 457 -1.53 -14.47 14.87
C GLU A 457 -0.61 -14.42 13.64
N TRP A 458 -1.12 -13.87 12.54
CA TRP A 458 -0.34 -13.56 11.34
C TRP A 458 0.55 -12.34 11.60
N VAL A 459 1.84 -12.52 11.35
CA VAL A 459 2.86 -11.47 11.46
C VAL A 459 3.45 -11.24 10.08
N TYR A 460 3.35 -10.00 9.63
CA TYR A 460 4.07 -9.53 8.46
C TYR A 460 5.52 -9.27 8.83
N PHE A 461 6.45 -9.70 7.99
CA PHE A 461 7.86 -9.40 8.14
C PHE A 461 8.46 -8.92 6.82
N ALA A 462 9.47 -8.06 6.91
CA ALA A 462 10.35 -7.77 5.79
C ALA A 462 11.80 -7.61 6.27
N ILE A 463 12.74 -8.06 5.45
CA ILE A 463 14.18 -7.98 5.72
C ILE A 463 14.86 -7.42 4.48
N THR A 464 15.50 -6.26 4.62
CA THR A 464 16.21 -5.60 3.52
C THR A 464 17.71 -5.71 3.73
N TYR A 465 18.46 -5.98 2.66
CA TYR A 465 19.92 -5.90 2.62
C TYR A 465 20.39 -5.00 1.47
N ASP A 466 21.35 -4.10 1.70
CA ASP A 466 21.92 -3.20 0.69
C ASP A 466 23.45 -3.11 0.81
N SER A 467 24.19 -3.91 0.03
CA SER A 467 25.66 -3.87 0.03
C SER A 467 26.26 -2.52 -0.36
N THR A 468 25.50 -1.62 -0.98
CA THR A 468 25.95 -0.28 -1.38
C THR A 468 25.80 0.75 -0.26
N ALA A 469 24.98 0.45 0.77
CA ALA A 469 24.82 1.32 1.93
C ALA A 469 26.05 1.28 2.83
N ALA A 470 26.54 2.48 3.20
CA ALA A 470 27.71 2.65 4.06
C ALA A 470 27.48 2.12 5.49
N ASP A 471 26.24 2.22 5.99
CA ASP A 471 25.81 1.79 7.32
C ASP A 471 24.34 1.33 7.27
N ASN A 472 23.95 0.56 8.28
CA ASN A 472 22.62 -0.04 8.44
C ASN A 472 22.14 -0.72 7.18
N ASN A 473 23.06 -1.41 6.51
CA ASN A 473 22.80 -2.13 5.26
C ASN A 473 21.95 -3.38 5.48
N LEU A 474 21.63 -3.77 6.71
CA LEU A 474 20.57 -4.72 7.00
C LEU A 474 19.51 -4.07 7.88
N LYS A 475 18.23 -4.23 7.52
CA LYS A 475 17.10 -3.78 8.33
C LYS A 475 16.01 -4.84 8.41
N PHE A 476 15.33 -4.88 9.55
CA PHE A 476 14.17 -5.73 9.79
C PHE A 476 12.94 -4.89 10.08
N TYR A 477 11.83 -5.32 9.51
CA TYR A 477 10.52 -4.73 9.68
C TYR A 477 9.54 -5.82 10.13
N SER A 478 8.62 -5.46 11.00
CA SER A 478 7.50 -6.32 11.33
C SER A 478 6.24 -5.52 11.60
N ALA A 479 5.11 -6.17 11.42
CA ALA A 479 3.81 -5.67 11.88
C ALA A 479 2.86 -6.85 12.08
N ARG A 480 1.92 -6.69 12.99
CA ARG A 480 0.77 -7.58 13.09
C ARG A 480 -0.27 -7.27 12.04
N ARG A 481 -1.21 -8.20 11.95
CA ARG A 481 -2.44 -8.07 11.18
C ARG A 481 -3.08 -6.67 11.31
N ASN A 482 -3.36 -6.23 12.54
CA ASN A 482 -4.09 -4.99 12.82
C ASN A 482 -3.18 -3.78 13.07
N ASP A 483 -1.86 -3.94 12.95
CA ASP A 483 -0.97 -2.80 13.02
C ASP A 483 -1.08 -2.02 11.71
N GLY A 484 -0.81 -0.70 11.76
CA GLY A 484 -0.72 0.11 10.55
C GLY A 484 0.51 -0.25 9.71
N TYR A 485 1.48 0.65 9.69
CA TYR A 485 2.71 0.49 8.92
C TYR A 485 3.69 -0.50 9.58
N PRO A 486 4.40 -1.35 8.82
CA PRO A 486 5.53 -2.13 9.31
C PRO A 486 6.55 -1.24 10.03
N VAL A 487 6.85 -1.57 11.28
CA VAL A 487 7.82 -0.82 12.09
C VAL A 487 9.21 -1.39 11.88
N MET A 488 10.19 -0.52 11.62
CA MET A 488 11.60 -0.93 11.61
C MET A 488 12.03 -1.29 13.03
N GLU A 489 12.24 -2.58 13.27
CA GLU A 489 12.57 -3.08 14.60
C GLU A 489 14.07 -3.05 14.87
N TYR A 490 14.87 -3.25 13.82
CA TYR A 490 16.31 -3.44 13.97
C TYR A 490 17.05 -3.05 12.70
N ALA A 491 18.24 -2.48 12.89
CA ALA A 491 19.19 -2.21 11.84
C ALA A 491 20.59 -2.66 12.28
N ALA A 492 21.39 -3.16 11.35
CA ALA A 492 22.75 -3.61 11.59
C ALA A 492 23.65 -3.42 10.37
N ASN A 493 24.96 -3.39 10.65
CA ASN A 493 26.00 -3.46 9.63
C ASN A 493 26.38 -4.92 9.38
N PHE A 494 26.26 -5.33 8.12
CA PHE A 494 26.71 -6.59 7.55
C PHE A 494 27.91 -6.36 6.62
N ASN A 495 28.67 -7.41 6.35
CA ASN A 495 29.72 -7.43 5.34
C ASN A 495 29.13 -6.94 4.02
N GLN A 496 29.68 -5.86 3.48
CA GLN A 496 29.31 -5.36 2.16
C GLN A 496 29.82 -6.32 1.09
N GLY A 497 28.94 -6.65 0.17
CA GLY A 497 29.26 -7.42 -1.02
C GLY A 497 28.00 -8.02 -1.62
N PRO A 498 28.02 -8.39 -2.89
CA PRO A 498 26.93 -9.16 -3.46
C PRO A 498 26.76 -10.52 -2.74
N ILE A 499 25.57 -11.10 -2.82
CA ILE A 499 25.32 -12.48 -2.38
C ILE A 499 26.19 -13.42 -3.22
N SER A 500 27.02 -14.25 -2.60
CA SER A 500 27.85 -15.18 -3.38
C SER A 500 27.04 -16.32 -3.98
N TYR A 501 27.51 -16.82 -5.12
CA TYR A 501 27.01 -18.04 -5.73
C TYR A 501 27.10 -19.26 -4.78
N SER A 502 26.11 -20.14 -4.87
CA SER A 502 26.07 -21.46 -4.24
C SER A 502 25.37 -22.43 -5.19
N GLU A 503 25.89 -23.65 -5.27
CA GLU A 503 25.40 -24.75 -6.11
C GLU A 503 24.19 -25.48 -5.50
N ARG A 504 23.44 -24.83 -4.60
CA ARG A 504 22.43 -25.49 -3.78
C ARG A 504 21.08 -24.78 -3.85
N GLN A 505 20.04 -25.62 -3.89
CA GLN A 505 18.64 -25.26 -4.03
C GLN A 505 18.19 -24.15 -3.08
N PHE A 506 17.25 -23.35 -3.56
CA PHE A 506 16.47 -22.43 -2.73
C PHE A 506 15.36 -23.21 -2.03
N VAL A 507 15.34 -23.19 -0.70
CA VAL A 507 14.45 -24.02 0.11
C VAL A 507 13.59 -23.17 1.03
N VAL A 508 12.27 -23.37 0.99
CA VAL A 508 11.31 -22.82 1.94
C VAL A 508 10.81 -23.93 2.85
N GLY A 509 10.95 -23.75 4.17
CA GLY A 509 10.65 -24.79 5.17
C GLY A 509 11.86 -25.65 5.54
N ASN A 510 11.69 -26.97 5.59
CA ASN A 510 12.74 -27.85 6.12
C ASN A 510 13.90 -28.07 5.13
N ASN A 511 15.14 -27.95 5.59
CA ASN A 511 16.28 -28.09 4.69
C ASN A 511 16.57 -29.54 4.26
N GLY A 512 16.16 -30.55 5.03
CA GLY A 512 16.18 -31.99 4.71
C GLY A 512 17.48 -32.63 4.20
N SER A 513 18.56 -31.90 3.92
CA SER A 513 19.64 -32.42 3.07
C SER A 513 20.69 -33.24 3.80
N GLU A 514 21.14 -32.89 5.02
CA GLU A 514 22.37 -33.54 5.55
C GLU A 514 22.49 -33.70 7.07
N SER A 515 21.57 -33.19 7.90
CA SER A 515 21.68 -33.41 9.36
C SER A 515 20.81 -34.56 9.82
N THR A 516 21.43 -35.57 10.43
CA THR A 516 20.78 -36.64 11.21
C THR A 516 19.88 -36.13 12.35
N SER A 517 19.84 -34.82 12.60
CA SER A 517 18.85 -34.17 13.46
C SER A 517 17.65 -33.72 12.62
N ALA A 518 16.54 -34.44 12.73
CA ALA A 518 15.22 -34.10 12.17
C ALA A 518 14.60 -32.80 12.77
N ASP A 519 15.38 -32.02 13.50
CA ASP A 519 14.92 -31.02 14.46
C ASP A 519 14.99 -29.58 13.91
N LYS A 520 14.80 -29.35 12.61
CA LYS A 520 15.09 -28.02 12.00
C LYS A 520 14.03 -27.47 11.03
N GLY A 521 12.86 -28.09 10.94
CA GLY A 521 11.74 -27.59 10.12
C GLY A 521 11.00 -26.42 10.78
N PHE A 522 10.55 -25.45 9.97
CA PHE A 522 9.55 -24.47 10.42
C PHE A 522 8.19 -25.17 10.57
N LYS A 523 7.55 -24.98 11.72
CA LYS A 523 6.19 -25.45 11.98
C LYS A 523 5.26 -24.24 12.06
N GLY A 524 4.46 -24.03 11.03
CA GLY A 524 3.55 -22.91 10.95
C GLY A 524 2.95 -22.79 9.55
N LEU A 525 2.30 -21.66 9.32
CA LEU A 525 1.81 -21.18 8.03
C LEU A 525 2.75 -20.09 7.52
N MET A 526 2.95 -20.04 6.21
CA MET A 526 3.55 -18.92 5.51
C MET A 526 2.63 -18.48 4.39
N ASP A 527 2.64 -17.18 4.11
CA ASP A 527 1.86 -16.59 3.03
C ASP A 527 2.60 -15.43 2.36
N GLU A 528 2.27 -15.15 1.09
CA GLU A 528 2.79 -14.03 0.27
C GLU A 528 4.30 -13.83 0.38
N LEU A 529 5.07 -14.92 0.23
CA LEU A 529 6.52 -14.82 0.28
C LEU A 529 7.04 -14.18 -1.02
N ARG A 530 7.74 -13.05 -0.87
CA ARG A 530 8.29 -12.26 -1.98
C ARG A 530 9.76 -11.97 -1.76
N LEU A 531 10.55 -12.07 -2.83
CA LEU A 531 11.93 -11.65 -2.89
C LEU A 531 12.13 -10.63 -4.01
N PHE A 532 12.62 -9.45 -3.64
CA PHE A 532 13.05 -8.39 -4.54
C PHE A 532 14.57 -8.33 -4.52
N GLY A 533 15.21 -7.97 -5.64
CA GLY A 533 16.66 -7.83 -5.65
C GLY A 533 17.19 -6.98 -6.81
N SER A 534 18.38 -6.44 -6.62
CA SER A 534 19.14 -5.69 -7.63
C SER A 534 20.58 -6.19 -7.69
N TYR A 535 21.08 -6.43 -8.90
CA TYR A 535 22.50 -6.75 -9.16
C TYR A 535 23.37 -5.50 -9.29
N ASP A 536 22.75 -4.32 -9.43
CA ASP A 536 23.43 -3.10 -9.85
C ASP A 536 23.69 -2.16 -8.68
N ASP A 537 22.69 -1.99 -7.80
CA ASP A 537 22.64 -0.93 -6.80
C ASP A 537 21.81 -1.33 -5.55
N GLY A 538 21.42 -0.33 -4.74
CA GLY A 538 20.61 -0.49 -3.53
C GLY A 538 19.10 -0.64 -3.74
N SER A 539 18.59 -0.64 -4.99
CA SER A 539 17.15 -0.62 -5.26
C SER A 539 16.41 -1.89 -4.84
N GLY A 540 17.10 -3.02 -4.71
CA GLY A 540 16.55 -4.26 -4.16
C GLY A 540 16.23 -4.18 -2.66
N ALA A 541 16.85 -3.24 -1.92
CA ALA A 541 16.48 -2.92 -0.55
C ALA A 541 15.33 -1.91 -0.53
N LEU A 542 14.10 -2.43 -0.56
CA LEU A 542 12.90 -1.64 -0.69
C LEU A 542 12.75 -0.64 0.46
N PRO A 543 12.28 0.58 0.16
CA PRO A 543 12.03 1.58 1.19
C PRO A 543 10.86 1.14 2.10
N PRO A 544 10.78 1.66 3.35
CA PRO A 544 9.69 1.35 4.27
C PRO A 544 8.29 1.59 3.70
N THR A 545 8.15 2.57 2.79
CA THR A 545 6.89 2.88 2.12
C THR A 545 6.45 1.76 1.17
N ALA A 546 7.36 1.19 0.38
CA ALA A 546 7.06 0.06 -0.51
C ALA A 546 6.72 -1.21 0.30
N ILE A 547 7.46 -1.45 1.38
CA ILE A 547 7.19 -2.56 2.31
C ILE A 547 5.78 -2.41 2.92
N ALA A 548 5.41 -1.20 3.33
CA ALA A 548 4.09 -0.93 3.87
C ALA A 548 2.97 -1.10 2.84
N GLN A 549 3.21 -0.67 1.59
CA GLN A 549 2.26 -0.85 0.51
C GLN A 549 1.97 -2.33 0.28
N PHE A 550 3.02 -3.17 0.18
CA PHE A 550 2.82 -4.61 0.03
C PHE A 550 2.03 -5.23 1.19
N LYS A 551 2.31 -4.84 2.44
CA LYS A 551 1.48 -5.27 3.57
C LYS A 551 0.01 -4.87 3.40
N GLN A 552 -0.27 -3.68 2.89
CA GLN A 552 -1.62 -3.18 2.67
C GLN A 552 -2.30 -3.85 1.46
N ASP A 553 -1.56 -4.19 0.43
CA ASP A 553 -2.10 -4.91 -0.73
C ASP A 553 -2.45 -6.36 -0.36
N ASP A 554 -1.62 -6.98 0.48
CA ASP A 554 -1.89 -8.30 1.07
C ASP A 554 -3.04 -8.27 2.09
N TRP A 555 -3.43 -7.07 2.54
CA TRP A 555 -4.50 -6.91 3.53
C TRP A 555 -5.89 -7.06 2.92
N ASN A 556 -6.05 -6.60 1.69
CA ASN A 556 -7.33 -6.69 1.01
C ASN A 556 -7.59 -8.17 0.75
N VAL A 557 -8.52 -8.75 1.51
CA VAL A 557 -8.90 -10.16 1.40
C VAL A 557 -9.12 -10.49 -0.07
N LYS A 558 -8.28 -11.36 -0.61
CA LYS A 558 -8.37 -11.84 -1.98
C LYS A 558 -9.11 -13.16 -2.00
N CYS A 559 -9.57 -13.52 -3.19
CA CYS A 559 -9.98 -14.90 -3.43
C CYS A 559 -8.82 -15.83 -3.15
N GLY A 560 -9.09 -16.98 -2.53
CA GLY A 560 -8.03 -17.95 -2.22
C GLY A 560 -7.49 -17.82 -0.81
N ASP A 561 -7.63 -16.66 -0.16
CA ASP A 561 -7.12 -16.39 1.19
C ASP A 561 -7.67 -17.36 2.26
N TYR A 562 -6.95 -17.45 3.39
CA TYR A 562 -7.34 -18.29 4.51
C TYR A 562 -8.70 -17.92 5.10
N GLY A 563 -9.71 -18.73 4.77
CA GLY A 563 -11.10 -18.54 5.20
C GLY A 563 -12.01 -17.92 4.14
N PHE A 564 -11.47 -17.58 2.96
CA PHE A 564 -12.16 -17.01 1.81
C PHE A 564 -11.82 -17.82 0.55
N MET A 565 -12.17 -19.11 0.59
CA MET A 565 -11.98 -19.99 -0.58
C MET A 565 -12.79 -19.47 -1.77
N PRO A 566 -12.28 -19.63 -3.00
CA PRO A 566 -13.04 -19.30 -4.21
C PRO A 566 -14.41 -19.98 -4.17
N PRO A 567 -15.47 -19.30 -4.61
CA PRO A 567 -16.77 -19.93 -4.75
C PRO A 567 -16.67 -21.15 -5.67
N GLU A 568 -17.39 -22.22 -5.37
CA GLU A 568 -17.39 -23.43 -6.19
C GLU A 568 -17.81 -23.09 -7.63
N GLY A 569 -16.91 -23.29 -8.59
CA GLY A 569 -17.10 -22.94 -10.00
C GLY A 569 -16.28 -21.74 -10.51
N ASP A 570 -15.54 -21.07 -9.63
CA ASP A 570 -14.50 -20.10 -10.00
C ASP A 570 -13.23 -20.87 -10.40
N ILE A 571 -12.95 -20.87 -11.70
CA ILE A 571 -11.87 -21.62 -12.34
C ILE A 571 -10.66 -20.71 -12.55
N ASN A 572 -10.90 -19.41 -12.77
CA ASN A 572 -9.85 -18.45 -13.12
C ASN A 572 -9.24 -17.75 -11.89
N GLY A 573 -9.83 -17.93 -10.70
CA GLY A 573 -9.37 -17.40 -9.43
C GLY A 573 -9.71 -15.92 -9.20
N ASP A 574 -10.64 -15.34 -9.95
CA ASP A 574 -11.01 -13.91 -9.85
C ASP A 574 -12.10 -13.61 -8.79
N CYS A 575 -12.58 -14.65 -8.11
CA CYS A 575 -13.63 -14.59 -7.09
C CYS A 575 -15.05 -14.33 -7.58
N ILE A 576 -15.30 -14.46 -8.87
CA ILE A 576 -16.60 -14.25 -9.47
C ILE A 576 -16.90 -15.42 -10.39
N VAL A 577 -17.84 -16.30 -10.02
CA VAL A 577 -18.31 -17.34 -10.94
C VAL A 577 -19.06 -16.68 -12.12
N ASP A 578 -18.38 -16.54 -13.25
CA ASP A 578 -18.90 -15.87 -14.42
C ASP A 578 -18.60 -16.60 -15.75
N ALA A 579 -18.74 -15.88 -16.87
CA ALA A 579 -18.56 -16.46 -18.19
C ALA A 579 -17.08 -16.75 -18.52
N ALA A 580 -16.13 -16.10 -17.86
CA ALA A 580 -14.70 -16.35 -17.98
C ALA A 580 -14.33 -17.70 -17.38
N ASP A 581 -14.87 -18.06 -16.21
CA ASP A 581 -14.69 -19.40 -15.63
C ASP A 581 -15.23 -20.48 -16.55
N PHE A 582 -16.43 -20.25 -17.10
CA PHE A 582 -17.03 -21.20 -18.03
C PHE A 582 -16.19 -21.35 -19.31
N ALA A 583 -15.57 -20.26 -19.78
CA ALA A 583 -14.70 -20.30 -20.94
C ALA A 583 -13.41 -21.09 -20.67
N GLU A 584 -12.84 -20.96 -19.47
CA GLU A 584 -11.67 -21.71 -19.06
C GLU A 584 -12.00 -23.19 -18.84
N MET A 585 -13.11 -23.47 -18.17
CA MET A 585 -13.62 -24.84 -17.99
C MET A 585 -13.92 -25.52 -19.34
N ALA A 586 -14.48 -24.77 -20.30
CA ALA A 586 -14.70 -25.27 -21.66
C ALA A 586 -13.39 -25.48 -22.42
N ALA A 587 -12.38 -24.63 -22.22
CA ALA A 587 -11.06 -24.78 -22.84
C ALA A 587 -10.36 -26.06 -22.33
N VAL A 588 -10.39 -26.31 -21.02
CA VAL A 588 -9.86 -27.53 -20.39
C VAL A 588 -10.62 -28.77 -20.89
N TRP A 589 -11.96 -28.72 -20.88
CA TRP A 589 -12.79 -29.83 -21.37
C TRP A 589 -12.53 -30.17 -22.85
N LEU A 590 -12.27 -29.17 -23.69
CA LEU A 590 -11.92 -29.35 -25.10
C LEU A 590 -10.49 -29.87 -25.31
N MET A 591 -9.59 -29.69 -24.35
CA MET A 591 -8.24 -30.28 -24.41
C MET A 591 -8.28 -31.78 -24.11
N ASP A 592 -9.06 -32.19 -23.10
CA ASP A 592 -9.16 -33.59 -22.68
C ASP A 592 -9.98 -34.48 -23.63
N ASN A 593 -10.89 -33.90 -24.42
CA ASN A 593 -11.76 -34.65 -25.34
C ASN A 593 -11.32 -34.58 -26.81
N ARG A 594 -10.07 -34.20 -27.10
CA ARG A 594 -9.55 -34.34 -28.47
C ARG A 594 -9.45 -35.83 -28.83
N PRO A 595 -9.96 -36.27 -30.00
CA PRO A 595 -9.69 -37.62 -30.47
C PRO A 595 -8.18 -37.81 -30.60
N GLN A 596 -7.63 -38.82 -29.94
CA GLN A 596 -6.22 -39.20 -30.07
C GLN A 596 -5.88 -39.64 -31.50
#